data_AF-A0A5B0KC38-F1
#
_entry.id   AF-A0A5B0KC38-F1
#
_cell.length_a   1.000
_cell.length_b   1.000
_cell.length_c   1.000
_cell.angle_alpha   90.00
_cell.angle_beta   90.00
_cell.angle_gamma   90.00
#
_symmetry.space_group_name_H-M   'P 1'
#
loop_
_entity.id
_entity.type
_entity.pdbx_description
1 polymer ?
#
loop_
_entity_poly.entity_id
_entity_poly.type
_entity_poly.pdbx_seq_one_letter_code
_entity_poly.pdbx_strand_id
1 'polypeptide(L)'
;MDATRVCLLALDLFSSPGWSANEEIRRLYALSNSTSKHYRAIMLSKRDGGERQILAPDYLLKTVQRNILKNVLSHFPVSPFATAYRPGSTVAHNARPHLSQPQILKLDIEGFFDNISGLQVWRVFRQTTLPNAVVTMLTHLCCYRDALPQGAVTSPAISNLVMRSFDERMGRWCQERHIAYTRYCDDMTFSGEFSARQVRIKVAALLAERGLRLNKRKTAQIPAHKQQTVTGIVVNEKLQLSREQRRLLRQEVHFCRKFGVASHLSHSGQPTESALRYLQRLQGKIAWLLQVNPDDQGFRQALHDVQQMIRQIALPETR
;
A
#
# COMPACT_ATOMS: atom_id res chain seq x y z
N MET A 1 -7.81 32.43 25.18
CA MET A 1 -8.23 31.28 24.36
C MET A 1 -7.32 30.11 24.75
N ASP A 2 -7.85 28.97 25.18
CA ASP A 2 -7.05 27.81 25.60
C ASP A 2 -6.07 27.40 24.46
N ALA A 3 -4.78 27.23 24.80
CA ALA A 3 -3.71 26.89 23.85
C ALA A 3 -4.06 25.65 23.03
N THR A 4 -4.80 24.70 23.60
CA THR A 4 -5.33 23.52 22.91
C THR A 4 -6.22 23.90 21.73
N ARG A 5 -7.16 24.84 21.95
CA ARG A 5 -8.15 25.24 20.92
C ARG A 5 -7.49 25.97 19.76
N VAL A 6 -6.52 26.84 20.07
CA VAL A 6 -5.74 27.55 19.04
C VAL A 6 -4.98 26.54 18.18
N CYS A 7 -4.32 25.55 18.79
CA CYS A 7 -3.61 24.50 18.06
C CYS A 7 -4.54 23.72 17.14
N LEU A 8 -5.73 23.34 17.62
CA LEU A 8 -6.68 22.53 16.83
C LEU A 8 -7.20 23.26 15.60
N LEU A 9 -7.51 24.55 15.73
CA LEU A 9 -7.94 25.36 14.59
C LEU A 9 -6.80 25.55 13.59
N ALA A 10 -5.57 25.72 14.08
CA ALA A 10 -4.39 25.87 13.22
C ALA A 10 -4.05 24.61 12.40
N LEU A 11 -4.53 23.43 12.81
CA LEU A 11 -4.35 22.18 12.05
C LEU A 11 -5.25 22.09 10.80
N ASP A 12 -6.24 22.98 10.64
CA ASP A 12 -7.18 23.03 9.51
C ASP A 12 -7.77 21.64 9.15
N LEU A 13 -8.38 20.99 10.16
CA LEU A 13 -8.85 19.61 10.02
C LEU A 13 -10.11 19.48 9.17
N PHE A 14 -10.91 20.53 9.01
CA PHE A 14 -12.10 20.53 8.16
C PHE A 14 -11.95 21.30 6.84
N SER A 15 -10.79 21.91 6.55
CA SER A 15 -10.56 22.71 5.35
C SER A 15 -11.49 23.92 5.23
N SER A 16 -11.56 24.74 6.28
CA SER A 16 -12.33 25.98 6.32
C SER A 16 -13.82 25.84 5.91
N PRO A 17 -14.64 25.10 6.69
CA PRO A 17 -16.02 24.73 6.33
C PRO A 17 -17.03 25.88 6.40
N GLY A 18 -16.60 27.12 6.69
CA GLY A 18 -17.47 28.27 6.93
C GLY A 18 -18.12 28.33 8.31
N TRP A 19 -17.70 27.46 9.24
CA TRP A 19 -18.20 27.45 10.62
C TRP A 19 -17.47 28.44 11.51
N SER A 20 -18.09 28.83 12.62
CA SER A 20 -17.38 29.53 13.69
C SER A 20 -16.36 28.60 14.35
N ALA A 21 -15.28 29.18 14.90
CA ALA A 21 -14.26 28.44 15.66
C ALA A 21 -14.85 27.56 16.79
N ASN A 22 -15.93 28.02 17.43
CA ASN A 22 -16.62 27.26 18.48
C ASN A 22 -17.37 26.03 17.95
N GLU A 23 -17.94 26.11 16.75
CA GLU A 23 -18.62 24.98 16.11
C GLU A 23 -17.63 23.94 15.62
N GLU A 24 -16.53 24.36 15.00
CA GLU A 24 -15.46 23.47 14.57
C GLU A 24 -14.89 22.65 15.73
N ILE A 25 -14.52 23.32 16.82
CA ILE A 25 -14.00 22.63 18.01
C ILE A 25 -15.04 21.66 18.58
N ARG A 26 -16.32 22.07 18.70
CA ARG A 26 -17.39 21.17 19.18
C ARG A 26 -17.54 19.93 18.31
N ARG A 27 -17.46 20.08 16.98
CA ARG A 27 -17.53 18.97 16.02
C ARG A 27 -16.33 18.04 16.10
N LEU A 28 -15.11 18.56 16.29
CA LEU A 28 -13.92 17.73 16.50
C LEU A 28 -14.06 16.86 17.75
N TYR A 29 -14.48 17.44 18.88
CA TYR A 29 -14.70 16.68 20.11
C TYR A 29 -15.81 15.63 19.96
N ALA A 30 -16.92 15.97 19.30
CA ALA A 30 -17.97 15.02 19.01
C ALA A 30 -17.44 13.84 18.17
N LEU A 31 -16.73 14.14 17.08
CA LEU A 31 -16.15 13.16 16.18
C LEU A 31 -15.11 12.26 16.86
N SER A 32 -14.24 12.83 17.70
CA SER A 32 -13.23 12.05 18.44
C SER A 32 -13.84 11.13 19.49
N ASN A 33 -14.95 11.54 20.10
CA ASN A 33 -15.65 10.74 21.12
C ASN A 33 -16.54 9.65 20.51
N SER A 34 -16.94 9.79 19.25
CA SER A 34 -17.76 8.80 18.54
C SER A 34 -17.07 8.16 17.35
N THR A 35 -15.74 8.21 17.24
CA THR A 35 -14.98 7.81 16.04
C THR A 35 -15.35 6.43 15.51
N SER A 36 -15.58 5.45 16.39
CA SER A 36 -15.99 4.09 15.99
C SER A 36 -17.30 4.04 15.21
N LYS A 37 -18.24 4.97 15.45
CA LYS A 37 -19.52 5.07 14.71
C LYS A 37 -19.35 5.61 13.28
N HIS A 38 -18.20 6.20 12.97
CA HIS A 38 -17.89 6.76 11.66
C HIS A 38 -17.15 5.77 10.75
N TYR A 39 -17.09 4.49 11.13
CA TYR A 39 -16.55 3.42 10.31
C TYR A 39 -17.65 2.45 9.89
N ARG A 40 -17.62 2.07 8.61
CA ARG A 40 -18.42 0.97 8.06
C ARG A 40 -17.53 -0.22 7.76
N ALA A 41 -17.89 -1.39 8.29
CA ALA A 41 -17.23 -2.64 7.94
C ALA A 41 -17.64 -3.09 6.53
N ILE A 42 -16.65 -3.50 5.74
CA ILE A 42 -16.81 -4.09 4.42
C ILE A 42 -16.04 -5.41 4.42
N MET A 43 -16.71 -6.51 4.10
CA MET A 43 -16.07 -7.82 4.00
C MET A 43 -15.59 -8.06 2.58
N LEU A 44 -14.32 -8.39 2.43
CA LEU A 44 -13.70 -8.74 1.15
C LEU A 44 -13.16 -10.17 1.23
N SER A 45 -13.37 -10.95 0.18
CA SER A 45 -12.74 -12.26 0.03
C SER A 45 -11.24 -12.09 -0.26
N LYS A 46 -10.40 -12.77 0.50
CA LYS A 46 -8.98 -12.94 0.22
C LYS A 46 -8.82 -13.93 -0.93
N ARG A 47 -7.69 -13.85 -1.62
CA ARG A 47 -7.32 -14.78 -2.71
C ARG A 47 -7.13 -16.22 -2.24
N ASP A 48 -6.86 -16.42 -0.95
CA ASP A 48 -6.69 -17.73 -0.31
C ASP A 48 -8.00 -18.28 0.30
N GLY A 49 -9.14 -17.62 0.04
CA GLY A 49 -10.46 -18.06 0.50
C GLY A 49 -10.88 -17.55 1.88
N GLY A 50 -9.99 -16.89 2.64
CA GLY A 50 -10.36 -16.24 3.90
C GLY A 50 -11.10 -14.91 3.69
N GLU A 51 -11.63 -14.33 4.76
CA GLU A 51 -12.21 -12.99 4.71
C GLU A 51 -11.25 -11.92 5.25
N ARG A 52 -11.40 -10.69 4.75
CA ARG A 52 -10.74 -9.48 5.23
C ARG A 52 -11.80 -8.42 5.51
N GLN A 53 -11.90 -8.02 6.76
CA GLN A 53 -12.69 -6.86 7.15
C GLN A 53 -11.91 -5.59 6.83
N ILE A 54 -12.53 -4.67 6.09
CA ILE A 54 -12.05 -3.31 5.84
C ILE A 54 -12.97 -2.36 6.60
N LEU A 55 -12.39 -1.44 7.36
CA LEU A 55 -13.09 -0.38 8.06
C LEU A 55 -12.97 0.91 7.24
N ALA A 56 -14.01 1.22 6.47
CA ALA A 56 -14.06 2.41 5.65
C ALA A 56 -14.62 3.60 6.47
N PRO A 57 -13.88 4.71 6.63
CA PRO A 57 -14.41 5.89 7.29
C PRO A 57 -15.48 6.56 6.42
N ASP A 58 -16.47 7.18 7.07
CA ASP A 58 -17.43 8.06 6.41
C ASP A 58 -16.77 9.32 5.85
N TYR A 59 -17.53 10.12 5.10
CA TYR A 59 -17.00 11.31 4.44
C TYR A 59 -16.36 12.29 5.43
N LEU A 60 -16.99 12.52 6.58
CA LEU A 60 -16.54 13.51 7.57
C LEU A 60 -15.21 13.09 8.20
N LEU A 61 -15.13 11.86 8.72
CA LEU A 61 -13.92 11.34 9.33
C LEU A 61 -12.79 11.22 8.29
N LYS A 62 -13.12 10.80 7.06
CA LYS A 62 -12.15 10.71 5.97
C LYS A 62 -11.55 12.07 5.62
N THR A 63 -12.34 13.14 5.63
CA THR A 63 -11.83 14.51 5.41
C THR A 63 -10.88 14.92 6.51
N VAL A 64 -11.25 14.73 7.78
CA VAL A 64 -10.38 15.01 8.92
C VAL A 64 -9.07 14.21 8.84
N GLN A 65 -9.15 12.92 8.56
CA GLN A 65 -7.97 12.05 8.42
C GLN A 65 -7.06 12.46 7.25
N ARG A 66 -7.60 12.92 6.13
CA ARG A 66 -6.80 13.47 5.02
C ARG A 66 -6.02 14.71 5.45
N ASN A 67 -6.65 15.59 6.22
CA ASN A 67 -5.99 16.79 6.72
C ASN A 67 -4.96 16.48 7.81
N ILE A 68 -5.21 15.50 8.68
CA ILE A 68 -4.19 14.97 9.60
C ILE A 68 -2.99 14.41 8.81
N LEU A 69 -3.24 13.62 7.75
CA LEU A 69 -2.19 13.09 6.90
C LEU A 69 -1.37 14.22 6.27
N LYS A 70 -2.04 15.21 5.68
CA LYS A 70 -1.41 16.33 4.97
C LYS A 70 -0.65 17.26 5.90
N ASN A 71 -1.31 17.77 6.94
CA ASN A 71 -0.84 18.90 7.75
C ASN A 71 0.01 18.44 8.96
N VAL A 72 0.00 17.14 9.28
CA VAL A 72 0.74 16.59 10.42
C VAL A 72 1.68 15.46 9.98
N LEU A 73 1.13 14.34 9.53
CA LEU A 73 1.92 13.11 9.33
C LEU A 73 2.91 13.19 8.17
N SER A 74 2.61 13.97 7.13
CA SER A 74 3.48 14.09 5.95
C SER A 74 4.85 14.72 6.24
N HIS A 75 4.96 15.46 7.33
CA HIS A 75 6.19 16.13 7.76
C HIS A 75 7.16 15.22 8.52
N PHE A 76 6.72 14.02 8.90
CA PHE A 76 7.57 13.09 9.62
C PHE A 76 8.47 12.33 8.65
N PRO A 77 9.76 12.16 8.99
CA PRO A 77 10.64 11.31 8.20
C PRO A 77 10.18 9.84 8.29
N VAL A 78 10.16 9.17 7.13
CA VAL A 78 9.89 7.74 7.02
C VAL A 78 11.20 7.01 6.75
N SER A 79 11.34 5.79 7.28
CA SER A 79 12.52 4.96 7.04
C SER A 79 12.79 4.78 5.54
N PRO A 80 14.06 4.85 5.08
CA PRO A 80 14.40 4.59 3.69
C PRO A 80 14.08 3.15 3.26
N PHE A 81 14.05 2.20 4.20
CA PHE A 81 13.74 0.79 3.93
C PHE A 81 12.23 0.52 3.79
N ALA A 82 11.38 1.44 4.26
CA ALA A 82 9.95 1.37 4.07
C ALA A 82 9.61 1.88 2.66
N THR A 83 9.15 0.99 1.78
CA THR A 83 8.91 1.31 0.36
C THR A 83 7.42 1.44 0.02
N ALA A 84 6.52 0.94 0.87
CA ALA A 84 5.08 1.12 0.67
C ALA A 84 4.62 2.52 1.12
N TYR A 85 3.54 3.01 0.53
CA TYR A 85 2.82 4.22 0.94
C TYR A 85 3.66 5.51 0.93
N ARG A 86 4.71 5.54 0.12
CA ARG A 86 5.54 6.72 -0.07
C ARG A 86 5.28 7.36 -1.43
N PRO A 87 5.08 8.69 -1.49
CA PRO A 87 5.02 9.40 -2.76
C PRO A 87 6.23 9.07 -3.64
N GLY A 88 5.98 8.78 -4.92
CA GLY A 88 7.02 8.41 -5.89
C GLY A 88 7.59 6.99 -5.77
N SER A 89 7.29 6.25 -4.69
CA SER A 89 7.71 4.86 -4.57
C SER A 89 6.79 3.94 -5.38
N THR A 90 7.39 2.90 -5.99
CA THR A 90 6.68 1.92 -6.82
C THR A 90 6.98 0.51 -6.34
N VAL A 91 6.18 -0.45 -6.80
CA VAL A 91 6.45 -1.88 -6.60
C VAL A 91 7.82 -2.27 -7.17
N ALA A 92 8.23 -1.63 -8.29
CA ALA A 92 9.56 -1.83 -8.86
C ALA A 92 10.67 -1.26 -7.97
N HIS A 93 10.45 -0.13 -7.31
CA HIS A 93 11.41 0.41 -6.33
C HIS A 93 11.64 -0.55 -5.16
N ASN A 94 10.57 -1.19 -4.67
CA ASN A 94 10.67 -2.24 -3.65
C ASN A 94 11.40 -3.50 -4.14
N ALA A 95 11.17 -3.90 -5.40
CA ALA A 95 11.74 -5.12 -5.96
C ALA A 95 13.22 -4.98 -6.38
N ARG A 96 13.64 -3.78 -6.80
CA ARG A 96 14.98 -3.53 -7.38
C ARG A 96 16.15 -3.92 -6.47
N PRO A 97 16.15 -3.67 -5.15
CA PRO A 97 17.23 -4.12 -4.26
C PRO A 97 17.45 -5.63 -4.23
N HIS A 98 16.45 -6.41 -4.64
CA HIS A 98 16.46 -7.87 -4.60
C HIS A 98 16.75 -8.52 -5.95
N LEU A 99 17.19 -7.74 -6.94
CA LEU A 99 17.51 -8.21 -8.27
C LEU A 99 18.74 -9.12 -8.28
N SER A 100 18.63 -10.27 -8.95
CA SER A 100 19.73 -11.22 -9.20
C SER A 100 20.42 -11.73 -7.93
N GLN A 101 19.62 -12.06 -6.92
CA GLN A 101 20.12 -12.47 -5.60
C GLN A 101 20.10 -13.99 -5.43
N PRO A 102 21.07 -14.59 -4.71
CA PRO A 102 21.20 -16.05 -4.59
C PRO A 102 20.04 -16.69 -3.82
N GLN A 103 19.40 -15.93 -2.93
CA GLN A 103 18.17 -16.30 -2.24
C GLN A 103 17.36 -15.07 -1.82
N ILE A 104 16.06 -15.28 -1.63
CA ILE A 104 15.14 -14.33 -1.01
C ILE A 104 14.47 -14.98 0.19
N LEU A 105 14.37 -14.24 1.29
CA LEU A 105 13.52 -14.56 2.43
C LEU A 105 12.43 -13.50 2.55
N LYS A 106 11.17 -13.95 2.53
CA LYS A 106 9.99 -13.14 2.81
C LYS A 106 9.44 -13.46 4.17
N LEU A 107 9.15 -12.41 4.94
CA LEU A 107 8.55 -12.46 6.25
C LEU A 107 7.35 -11.50 6.27
N ASP A 108 6.27 -11.88 6.94
CA ASP A 108 5.03 -11.11 7.02
C ASP A 108 4.70 -10.86 8.49
N ILE A 109 4.12 -9.70 8.82
CA ILE A 109 3.68 -9.38 10.18
C ILE A 109 2.23 -9.81 10.36
N GLU A 110 1.98 -10.63 11.38
CA GLU A 110 0.63 -11.11 11.70
C GLU A 110 -0.26 -9.95 12.15
N GLY A 111 -1.45 -9.82 11.55
CA GLY A 111 -2.46 -8.83 11.93
C GLY A 111 -1.93 -7.39 11.96
N PHE A 112 -1.07 -7.01 11.01
CA PHE A 112 -0.23 -5.81 11.11
C PHE A 112 -0.95 -4.54 11.57
N PHE A 113 -2.05 -4.15 10.92
CA PHE A 113 -2.80 -2.95 11.29
C PHE A 113 -3.50 -3.11 12.65
N ASP A 114 -4.21 -4.22 12.86
CA ASP A 114 -4.98 -4.49 14.07
C ASP A 114 -4.09 -4.61 15.32
N ASN A 115 -2.82 -4.99 15.14
CA ASN A 115 -1.83 -5.11 16.21
C ASN A 115 -0.99 -3.84 16.41
N ILE A 116 -1.28 -2.74 15.70
CA ILE A 116 -0.73 -1.42 16.02
C ILE A 116 -1.70 -0.71 16.99
N SER A 117 -1.29 -0.57 18.25
CA SER A 117 -2.13 -0.02 19.31
C SER A 117 -2.22 1.51 19.27
N GLY A 118 -3.29 2.07 19.84
CA GLY A 118 -3.44 3.52 19.99
C GLY A 118 -2.31 4.15 20.79
N LEU A 119 -1.68 3.44 21.73
CA LEU A 119 -0.46 3.92 22.39
C LEU A 119 0.72 4.10 21.41
N GLN A 120 0.89 3.20 20.45
CA GLN A 120 1.92 3.35 19.43
C GLN A 120 1.61 4.52 18.49
N VAL A 121 0.35 4.70 18.13
CA VAL A 121 -0.12 5.86 17.34
C VAL A 121 0.10 7.17 18.11
N TRP A 122 -0.24 7.19 19.40
CA TRP A 122 -0.01 8.33 20.28
C TRP A 122 1.48 8.70 20.33
N ARG A 123 2.37 7.69 20.47
CA ARG A 123 3.83 7.90 20.46
C ARG A 123 4.35 8.50 19.14
N VAL A 124 3.68 8.26 18.01
CA VAL A 124 4.01 8.95 16.74
C VAL A 124 3.71 10.44 16.88
N PHE A 125 2.49 10.80 17.27
CA PHE A 125 2.10 12.21 17.42
C PHE A 125 2.87 12.94 18.54
N ARG A 126 3.37 12.22 19.55
CA ARG A 126 4.21 12.79 20.62
C ARG A 126 5.59 13.26 20.19
N GLN A 127 6.05 12.94 18.99
CA GLN A 127 7.29 13.52 18.47
C GLN A 127 7.08 14.98 17.99
N THR A 128 5.82 15.46 17.94
CA THR A 128 5.51 16.87 17.71
C THR A 128 5.58 17.69 19.00
N THR A 129 5.52 19.01 18.86
CA THR A 129 5.37 19.96 19.97
C THR A 129 3.91 20.21 20.36
N LEU A 130 2.96 19.41 19.86
CA LEU A 130 1.53 19.61 20.11
C LEU A 130 1.16 19.29 21.58
N PRO A 131 0.20 20.02 22.18
CA PRO A 131 -0.30 19.72 23.51
C PRO A 131 -0.85 18.29 23.64
N ASN A 132 -0.73 17.68 24.83
CA ASN A 132 -1.17 16.31 25.07
C ASN A 132 -2.64 16.06 24.67
N ALA A 133 -3.52 17.02 24.95
CA ALA A 133 -4.93 16.94 24.59
C ALA A 133 -5.14 16.83 23.06
N VAL A 134 -4.35 17.58 22.27
CA VAL A 134 -4.37 17.52 20.80
C VAL A 134 -3.87 16.16 20.33
N VAL A 135 -2.74 15.69 20.86
CA VAL A 135 -2.16 14.38 20.53
C VAL A 135 -3.16 13.25 20.80
N THR A 136 -3.82 13.27 21.96
CA THR A 136 -4.86 12.28 22.30
C THR A 136 -6.02 12.34 21.33
N MET A 137 -6.50 13.53 20.96
CA MET A 137 -7.58 13.66 19.99
C MET A 137 -7.19 13.15 18.61
N LEU A 138 -6.00 13.50 18.10
CA LEU A 138 -5.49 12.99 16.82
C LEU A 138 -5.37 11.46 16.84
N THR A 139 -4.93 10.90 17.97
CA THR A 139 -4.87 9.44 18.16
C THR A 139 -6.26 8.81 18.04
N HIS A 140 -7.25 9.35 18.74
CA HIS A 140 -8.63 8.84 18.65
C HIS A 140 -9.19 8.93 17.23
N LEU A 141 -8.99 10.06 16.54
CA LEU A 141 -9.45 10.26 15.16
C LEU A 141 -8.77 9.31 14.15
N CYS A 142 -7.61 8.76 14.47
CA CYS A 142 -6.86 7.83 13.61
C CYS A 142 -7.09 6.35 13.96
N CYS A 143 -7.70 6.05 15.10
CA CYS A 143 -7.86 4.68 15.61
C CYS A 143 -9.32 4.24 15.60
N TYR A 144 -9.52 2.92 15.49
CA TYR A 144 -10.79 2.26 15.72
C TYR A 144 -10.61 1.29 16.88
N ARG A 145 -11.32 1.53 18.00
CA ARG A 145 -11.24 0.70 19.22
C ARG A 145 -9.80 0.42 19.68
N ASP A 146 -9.00 1.48 19.79
CA ASP A 146 -7.59 1.45 20.22
C ASP A 146 -6.62 0.67 19.30
N ALA A 147 -7.02 0.40 18.06
CA ALA A 147 -6.16 -0.18 17.03
C ALA A 147 -6.17 0.66 15.76
N LEU A 148 -5.15 0.51 14.93
CA LEU A 148 -5.07 1.16 13.63
C LEU A 148 -5.99 0.44 12.62
N PRO A 149 -7.03 1.07 12.07
CA PRO A 149 -7.99 0.37 11.22
C PRO A 149 -7.46 0.17 9.81
N GLN A 150 -7.72 -1.01 9.23
CA GLN A 150 -7.48 -1.24 7.81
C GLN A 150 -8.55 -0.52 6.97
N GLY A 151 -8.19 0.61 6.34
CA GLY A 151 -9.08 1.38 5.47
C GLY A 151 -9.09 2.89 5.72
N ALA A 152 -8.61 3.33 6.89
CA ALA A 152 -8.42 4.75 7.15
C ALA A 152 -7.27 5.35 6.34
N VAL A 153 -7.41 6.64 6.01
CA VAL A 153 -6.45 7.35 5.13
C VAL A 153 -5.10 7.55 5.83
N THR A 154 -5.10 7.66 7.15
CA THR A 154 -3.91 7.88 7.98
C THR A 154 -3.14 6.59 8.28
N SER A 155 -3.82 5.44 8.31
CA SER A 155 -3.21 4.15 8.70
C SER A 155 -1.93 3.79 7.96
N PRO A 156 -1.83 3.96 6.62
CA PRO A 156 -0.62 3.62 5.89
C PRO A 156 0.60 4.47 6.29
N ALA A 157 0.40 5.76 6.56
CA ALA A 157 1.48 6.64 7.01
C ALA A 157 1.88 6.35 8.46
N ILE A 158 0.89 6.19 9.35
CA ILE A 158 1.13 5.88 10.76
C ILE A 158 1.88 4.56 10.92
N SER A 159 1.51 3.51 10.18
CA SER A 159 2.18 2.22 10.29
C SER A 159 3.66 2.28 9.88
N ASN A 160 3.99 3.09 8.87
CA ASN A 160 5.38 3.36 8.51
C ASN A 160 6.14 4.12 9.61
N LEU A 161 5.50 5.09 10.27
CA LEU A 161 6.12 5.86 11.35
C LEU A 161 6.34 5.02 12.61
N VAL A 162 5.39 4.14 12.95
CA VAL A 162 5.52 3.15 14.04
C VAL A 162 6.70 2.20 13.77
N MET A 163 6.84 1.76 12.52
CA MET A 163 7.89 0.82 12.12
C MET A 163 9.25 1.47 11.85
N ARG A 164 9.35 2.81 11.82
CA ARG A 164 10.58 3.51 11.43
C ARG A 164 11.82 3.04 12.20
N SER A 165 11.75 3.04 13.54
CA SER A 165 12.89 2.64 14.38
C SER A 165 13.22 1.15 14.28
N PHE A 166 12.24 0.31 13.94
CA PHE A 166 12.47 -1.09 13.60
C PHE A 166 13.26 -1.18 12.30
N ASP A 167 12.79 -0.50 11.25
CA ASP A 167 13.37 -0.54 9.92
C ASP A 167 14.81 0.00 9.92
N GLU A 168 15.09 1.08 10.63
CA GLU A 168 16.43 1.67 10.75
C GLU A 168 17.42 0.74 11.48
N ARG A 169 16.95 -0.01 12.49
CA ARG A 169 17.78 -1.01 13.20
C ARG A 169 18.00 -2.26 12.36
N MET A 170 16.95 -2.73 11.69
CA MET A 170 17.03 -3.91 10.84
C MET A 170 17.90 -3.62 9.61
N GLY A 171 17.71 -2.47 8.99
CA GLY A 171 18.49 -2.01 7.85
C GLY A 171 19.98 -1.91 8.15
N ARG A 172 20.37 -1.28 9.27
CA ARG A 172 21.79 -1.25 9.70
C ARG A 172 22.37 -2.65 9.90
N TRP A 173 21.64 -3.51 10.62
CA TRP A 173 22.08 -4.89 10.86
C TRP A 173 22.26 -5.69 9.56
N CYS A 174 21.38 -5.46 8.57
CA CYS A 174 21.47 -6.05 7.24
C CYS A 174 22.64 -5.50 6.43
N GLN A 175 22.85 -4.18 6.44
CA GLN A 175 23.93 -3.51 5.71
C GLN A 175 25.31 -4.00 6.14
N GLU A 176 25.55 -4.15 7.45
CA GLU A 176 26.77 -4.72 8.02
C GLU A 176 27.06 -6.16 7.55
N ARG A 177 26.05 -6.85 7.00
CA ARG A 177 26.10 -8.25 6.57
C ARG A 177 25.87 -8.42 5.07
N HIS A 178 25.85 -7.32 4.32
CA HIS A 178 25.57 -7.31 2.88
C HIS A 178 24.23 -7.97 2.51
N ILE A 179 23.22 -7.84 3.38
CA ILE A 179 21.85 -8.30 3.13
C ILE A 179 21.04 -7.11 2.62
N ALA A 180 20.41 -7.23 1.45
CA ALA A 180 19.45 -6.24 1.00
C ALA A 180 18.12 -6.44 1.73
N TYR A 181 17.53 -5.35 2.22
CA TYR A 181 16.30 -5.36 3.00
C TYR A 181 15.34 -4.26 2.55
N THR A 182 14.08 -4.62 2.38
CA THR A 182 12.97 -3.67 2.23
C THR A 182 11.74 -4.12 3.02
N ARG A 183 10.88 -3.16 3.37
CA ARG A 183 9.55 -3.42 3.93
C ARG A 183 8.47 -2.75 3.08
N TYR A 184 7.56 -3.56 2.56
CA TYR A 184 6.37 -3.12 1.84
C TYR A 184 5.12 -3.43 2.67
N CYS A 185 4.64 -2.43 3.43
CA CYS A 185 3.56 -2.60 4.41
C CYS A 185 3.99 -3.60 5.50
N ASP A 186 3.33 -4.76 5.57
CA ASP A 186 3.56 -5.87 6.48
C ASP A 186 4.57 -6.90 5.92
N ASP A 187 4.82 -6.89 4.61
CA ASP A 187 5.78 -7.76 3.94
C ASP A 187 7.20 -7.20 4.07
N MET A 188 8.12 -8.03 4.54
CA MET A 188 9.53 -7.74 4.67
C MET A 188 10.31 -8.69 3.77
N THR A 189 11.11 -8.14 2.86
CA THR A 189 11.92 -8.91 1.93
C THR A 189 13.40 -8.75 2.26
N PHE A 190 14.09 -9.88 2.34
CA PHE A 190 15.54 -9.96 2.54
C PHE A 190 16.16 -10.73 1.39
N SER A 191 17.31 -10.31 0.89
CA SER A 191 18.01 -11.03 -0.18
C SER A 191 19.52 -10.89 -0.07
N GLY A 192 20.26 -11.86 -0.62
CA GLY A 192 21.72 -11.95 -0.50
C GLY A 192 22.15 -13.30 0.07
N GLU A 193 23.40 -13.40 0.50
CA GLU A 193 23.93 -14.62 1.12
C GLU A 193 23.82 -14.52 2.64
N PHE A 194 22.85 -15.24 3.22
CA PHE A 194 22.62 -15.20 4.67
C PHE A 194 21.96 -16.47 5.19
N SER A 195 22.01 -16.64 6.52
CA SER A 195 21.21 -17.64 7.22
C SER A 195 19.79 -17.12 7.47
N ALA A 196 18.81 -17.72 6.79
CA ALA A 196 17.40 -17.36 6.98
C ALA A 196 16.94 -17.51 8.45
N ARG A 197 17.53 -18.45 9.20
CA ARG A 197 17.27 -18.62 10.64
C ARG A 197 17.71 -17.40 11.44
N GLN A 198 18.92 -16.87 11.18
CA GLN A 198 19.44 -15.70 11.90
C GLN A 198 18.59 -14.45 11.63
N VAL A 199 18.23 -14.20 10.36
CA VAL A 199 17.34 -13.09 9.98
C VAL A 199 15.99 -13.21 10.69
N ARG A 200 15.38 -14.41 10.68
CA ARG A 200 14.10 -14.64 11.37
C ARG A 200 14.17 -14.37 12.88
N ILE A 201 15.23 -14.84 13.55
CA ILE A 201 15.42 -14.60 14.99
C ILE A 201 15.55 -13.10 15.26
N LYS A 202 16.37 -12.40 14.47
CA LYS A 202 16.57 -10.95 14.60
C LYS A 202 15.27 -10.17 14.42
N VAL A 203 14.52 -10.48 13.35
CA VAL A 203 13.23 -9.84 13.06
C VAL A 203 12.22 -10.13 14.17
N ALA A 204 12.10 -11.38 14.61
CA ALA A 204 11.18 -11.74 15.68
C ALA A 204 11.48 -10.99 16.99
N ALA A 205 12.76 -10.88 17.36
CA ALA A 205 13.18 -10.13 18.54
C ALA A 205 12.80 -8.64 18.44
N LEU A 206 13.10 -8.00 17.31
CA LEU A 206 12.80 -6.58 17.08
C LEU A 206 11.29 -6.29 16.99
N LEU A 207 10.49 -7.22 16.45
CA LEU A 207 9.03 -7.10 16.42
C LEU A 207 8.42 -7.27 17.82
N ALA A 208 8.95 -8.21 18.62
CA ALA A 208 8.45 -8.49 19.96
C ALA A 208 8.54 -7.28 20.90
N GLU A 209 9.60 -6.45 20.77
CA GLU A 209 9.71 -5.16 21.47
C GLU A 209 8.53 -4.20 21.23
N ARG A 210 7.78 -4.42 20.14
CA ARG A 210 6.63 -3.60 19.71
C ARG A 210 5.30 -4.33 19.90
N GLY A 211 5.29 -5.51 20.50
CA GLY A 211 4.09 -6.35 20.59
C GLY A 211 3.65 -6.96 19.25
N LEU A 212 4.48 -6.87 18.20
CA LEU A 212 4.20 -7.44 16.88
C LEU A 212 4.78 -8.85 16.76
N ARG A 213 4.21 -9.66 15.87
CA ARG A 213 4.61 -11.06 15.67
C ARG A 213 4.78 -11.39 14.20
N LEU A 214 5.68 -12.33 13.92
CA LEU A 214 5.84 -12.90 12.58
C LEU A 214 4.72 -13.87 12.25
N ASN A 215 4.15 -13.72 11.07
CA ASN A 215 3.29 -14.72 10.47
C ASN A 215 4.12 -15.90 9.95
N LYS A 216 4.18 -16.96 10.76
CA LYS A 216 4.95 -18.17 10.43
C LYS A 216 4.44 -18.88 9.17
N ARG A 217 3.14 -18.79 8.87
CA ARG A 217 2.53 -19.48 7.72
C ARG A 217 2.90 -18.83 6.38
N LYS A 218 3.16 -17.52 6.38
CA LYS A 218 3.54 -16.76 5.18
C LYS A 218 5.05 -16.57 5.02
N THR A 219 5.85 -17.18 5.90
CA THR A 219 7.31 -17.17 5.75
C THR A 219 7.71 -18.00 4.52
N ALA A 220 8.49 -17.41 3.61
CA ALA A 220 8.94 -18.10 2.41
C ALA A 220 10.42 -17.82 2.13
N GLN A 221 11.18 -18.89 1.89
CA GLN A 221 12.57 -18.80 1.42
C GLN A 221 12.65 -19.33 -0.01
N ILE A 222 13.21 -18.55 -0.92
CA ILE A 222 13.19 -18.81 -2.36
C ILE A 222 14.64 -18.76 -2.90
N PRO A 223 15.24 -19.91 -3.27
CA PRO A 223 16.57 -19.95 -3.86
C PRO A 223 16.56 -19.45 -5.32
N ALA A 224 17.72 -19.07 -5.85
CA ALA A 224 17.86 -18.49 -7.20
C ALA A 224 17.36 -19.38 -8.35
N HIS A 225 17.43 -20.71 -8.21
CA HIS A 225 16.94 -21.65 -9.23
C HIS A 225 15.40 -21.73 -9.30
N LYS A 226 14.68 -21.14 -8.34
CA LYS A 226 13.22 -21.00 -8.37
C LYS A 226 12.84 -19.57 -8.78
N GLN A 227 11.60 -19.38 -9.23
CA GLN A 227 11.09 -18.04 -9.53
C GLN A 227 11.02 -17.19 -8.26
N GLN A 228 11.97 -16.28 -8.12
CA GLN A 228 12.02 -15.29 -7.06
C GLN A 228 11.09 -14.13 -7.42
N THR A 229 10.19 -13.79 -6.51
CA THR A 229 9.26 -12.68 -6.69
C THR A 229 9.35 -11.72 -5.52
N VAL A 230 9.14 -10.43 -5.74
CA VAL A 230 8.99 -9.42 -4.69
C VAL A 230 7.77 -8.59 -5.03
N THR A 231 6.76 -8.59 -4.17
CA THR A 231 5.48 -7.88 -4.40
C THR A 231 4.85 -8.13 -5.79
N GLY A 232 4.99 -9.37 -6.30
CA GLY A 232 4.44 -9.79 -7.59
C GLY A 232 5.34 -9.55 -8.81
N ILE A 233 6.52 -8.94 -8.64
CA ILE A 233 7.54 -8.75 -9.68
C ILE A 233 8.58 -9.86 -9.57
N VAL A 234 8.88 -10.54 -10.67
CA VAL A 234 10.01 -11.48 -10.79
C VAL A 234 11.33 -10.71 -10.78
N VAL A 235 12.30 -11.19 -10.01
CA VAL A 235 13.58 -10.49 -9.76
C VAL A 235 14.83 -11.35 -10.01
N ASN A 236 14.68 -12.53 -10.62
CA ASN A 236 15.82 -13.45 -10.85
C ASN A 236 16.95 -12.85 -11.69
N GLU A 237 16.63 -12.06 -12.72
CA GLU A 237 17.61 -11.53 -13.70
C GLU A 237 17.31 -10.09 -14.09
N LYS A 238 16.02 -9.81 -14.34
CA LYS A 238 15.48 -8.49 -14.63
C LYS A 238 14.13 -8.34 -13.95
N LEU A 239 13.75 -7.10 -13.63
CA LEU A 239 12.42 -6.81 -13.12
C LEU A 239 11.39 -7.10 -14.22
N GLN A 240 10.53 -8.08 -14.00
CA GLN A 240 9.49 -8.43 -14.96
C GLN A 240 8.29 -9.09 -14.29
N LEU A 241 7.17 -9.15 -14.98
CA LEU A 241 6.03 -9.96 -14.54
C LEU A 241 6.28 -11.44 -14.81
N SER A 242 5.49 -12.31 -14.18
CA SER A 242 5.62 -13.76 -14.39
C SER A 242 5.38 -14.13 -15.85
N ARG A 243 5.98 -15.25 -16.29
CA ARG A 243 5.79 -15.77 -17.65
C ARG A 243 4.31 -16.00 -17.97
N GLU A 244 3.54 -16.46 -16.98
CA GLU A 244 2.11 -16.68 -17.11
C GLU A 244 1.35 -15.37 -17.33
N GLN A 245 1.58 -14.36 -16.50
CA GLN A 245 0.94 -13.04 -16.66
C GLN A 245 1.24 -12.43 -18.04
N ARG A 246 2.50 -12.51 -18.46
CA ARG A 246 2.93 -12.04 -19.80
C ARG A 246 2.27 -12.84 -20.93
N ARG A 247 2.11 -14.16 -20.76
CA ARG A 247 1.44 -15.02 -21.75
C ARG A 247 -0.04 -14.64 -21.88
N LEU A 248 -0.75 -14.47 -20.76
CA LEU A 248 -2.15 -14.09 -20.74
C LEU A 248 -2.39 -12.73 -21.39
N LEU A 249 -1.56 -11.73 -21.09
CA LEU A 249 -1.68 -10.40 -21.72
C LEU A 249 -1.45 -10.45 -23.23
N ARG A 250 -0.43 -11.20 -23.69
CA ARG A 250 -0.21 -11.39 -25.13
C ARG A 250 -1.37 -12.09 -25.81
N GLN A 251 -1.97 -13.07 -25.14
CA GLN A 251 -3.16 -13.77 -25.63
C GLN A 251 -4.37 -12.83 -25.73
N GLU A 252 -4.65 -12.04 -24.69
CA GLU A 252 -5.74 -11.03 -24.71
C GLU A 252 -5.58 -10.07 -25.89
N VAL A 253 -4.37 -9.52 -26.11
CA VAL A 253 -4.08 -8.61 -27.22
C VAL A 253 -4.22 -9.31 -28.57
N HIS A 254 -3.66 -10.53 -28.71
CA HIS A 254 -3.74 -11.29 -29.95
C HIS A 254 -5.18 -11.58 -30.35
N PHE A 255 -6.03 -12.01 -29.42
CA PHE A 255 -7.44 -12.29 -29.71
C PHE A 255 -8.23 -11.03 -30.05
N CYS A 256 -7.99 -9.92 -29.36
CA CYS A 256 -8.58 -8.64 -29.74
C CYS A 256 -8.19 -8.22 -31.17
N ARG A 257 -6.93 -8.42 -31.57
CA ARG A 257 -6.45 -8.13 -32.93
C ARG A 257 -7.03 -9.07 -33.98
N LYS A 258 -7.10 -10.36 -33.69
CA LYS A 258 -7.45 -11.40 -34.67
C LYS A 258 -8.96 -11.53 -34.87
N PHE A 259 -9.74 -11.44 -33.80
CA PHE A 259 -11.17 -11.73 -33.81
C PHE A 259 -12.04 -10.50 -33.55
N GLY A 260 -11.43 -9.37 -33.17
CA GLY A 260 -12.15 -8.19 -32.72
C GLY A 260 -12.55 -8.27 -31.24
N VAL A 261 -12.67 -7.12 -30.60
CA VAL A 261 -12.89 -7.00 -29.15
C VAL A 261 -14.25 -7.57 -28.73
N ALA A 262 -15.30 -7.32 -29.51
CA ALA A 262 -16.65 -7.81 -29.22
C ALA A 262 -16.72 -9.36 -29.25
N SER A 263 -16.08 -9.97 -30.24
CA SER A 263 -16.00 -11.44 -30.37
C SER A 263 -15.14 -12.05 -29.26
N HIS A 264 -14.05 -11.40 -28.88
CA HIS A 264 -13.24 -11.85 -27.74
C HIS A 264 -14.06 -11.81 -26.43
N LEU A 265 -14.78 -10.72 -26.18
CA LEU A 265 -15.59 -10.54 -24.97
C LEU A 265 -16.72 -11.57 -24.82
N SER A 266 -17.38 -11.93 -25.93
CA SER A 266 -18.44 -12.95 -25.91
C SER A 266 -17.91 -14.33 -25.51
N HIS A 267 -16.63 -14.62 -25.77
CA HIS A 267 -15.98 -15.88 -25.42
C HIS A 267 -15.16 -15.83 -24.12
N SER A 268 -14.86 -14.63 -23.58
CA SER A 268 -13.97 -14.46 -22.42
C SER A 268 -14.69 -14.44 -21.06
N GLY A 269 -15.95 -14.90 -20.98
CA GLY A 269 -16.73 -14.92 -19.74
C GLY A 269 -17.11 -13.52 -19.21
N GLN A 270 -16.96 -12.48 -20.02
CA GLN A 270 -17.31 -11.08 -19.70
C GLN A 270 -18.18 -10.44 -20.78
N PRO A 271 -19.30 -11.06 -21.18
CA PRO A 271 -20.08 -10.64 -22.35
C PRO A 271 -20.75 -9.26 -22.19
N THR A 272 -20.90 -8.75 -20.97
CA THR A 272 -21.59 -7.49 -20.66
C THR A 272 -20.65 -6.29 -20.49
N GLU A 273 -19.33 -6.48 -20.49
CA GLU A 273 -18.37 -5.36 -20.39
C GLU A 273 -18.32 -4.60 -21.73
N SER A 274 -18.36 -3.26 -21.68
CA SER A 274 -18.13 -2.43 -22.87
C SER A 274 -16.74 -2.67 -23.44
N ALA A 275 -16.64 -2.81 -24.78
CA ALA A 275 -15.37 -2.98 -25.48
C ALA A 275 -14.35 -1.87 -25.12
N LEU A 276 -14.80 -0.62 -25.01
CA LEU A 276 -13.96 0.50 -24.62
C LEU A 276 -13.40 0.32 -23.19
N ARG A 277 -14.25 -0.05 -22.23
CA ARG A 277 -13.86 -0.28 -20.84
C ARG A 277 -12.87 -1.46 -20.71
N TYR A 278 -13.13 -2.54 -21.44
CA TYR A 278 -12.23 -3.69 -21.50
C TYR A 278 -10.84 -3.29 -22.02
N LEU A 279 -10.78 -2.56 -23.14
CA LEU A 279 -9.52 -2.10 -23.73
C LEU A 279 -8.78 -1.13 -22.81
N GLN A 280 -9.47 -0.20 -22.15
CA GLN A 280 -8.86 0.69 -21.16
C GLN A 280 -8.25 -0.10 -19.99
N ARG A 281 -8.93 -1.15 -19.52
CA ARG A 281 -8.40 -2.06 -18.50
C ARG A 281 -7.17 -2.82 -19.01
N LEU A 282 -7.21 -3.34 -20.24
CA LEU A 282 -6.07 -4.02 -20.87
C LEU A 282 -4.88 -3.07 -21.05
N GLN A 283 -5.13 -1.84 -21.53
CA GLN A 283 -4.14 -0.77 -21.62
C GLN A 283 -3.47 -0.52 -20.26
N GLY A 284 -4.25 -0.43 -19.18
CA GLY A 284 -3.73 -0.27 -17.82
C GLY A 284 -2.84 -1.42 -17.38
N LYS A 285 -3.23 -2.68 -17.66
CA LYS A 285 -2.39 -3.86 -17.37
C LYS A 285 -1.05 -3.81 -18.13
N ILE A 286 -1.07 -3.44 -19.41
CA ILE A 286 0.13 -3.35 -20.26
C ILE A 286 1.02 -2.18 -19.80
N ALA A 287 0.42 -1.02 -19.51
CA ALA A 287 1.15 0.13 -18.99
C ALA A 287 1.85 -0.19 -17.65
N TRP A 288 1.19 -0.93 -16.76
CA TRP A 288 1.81 -1.39 -15.52
C TRP A 288 2.99 -2.36 -15.78
N LEU A 289 2.86 -3.28 -16.75
CA LEU A 289 3.97 -4.14 -17.17
C LEU A 289 5.16 -3.30 -17.66
N LEU A 290 4.91 -2.31 -18.52
CA LEU A 290 5.94 -1.42 -19.06
C LEU A 290 6.54 -0.51 -17.99
N GLN A 291 5.81 -0.19 -16.92
CA GLN A 291 6.38 0.50 -15.76
C GLN A 291 7.43 -0.37 -15.03
N VAL A 292 7.24 -1.69 -15.00
CA VAL A 292 8.18 -2.64 -14.39
C VAL A 292 9.35 -2.96 -15.31
N ASN A 293 9.07 -3.18 -16.61
CA ASN A 293 10.06 -3.45 -17.65
C ASN A 293 9.84 -2.53 -18.86
N PRO A 294 10.43 -1.31 -18.85
CA PRO A 294 10.20 -0.33 -19.91
C PRO A 294 10.71 -0.76 -21.28
N ASP A 295 11.72 -1.61 -21.35
CA ASP A 295 12.43 -1.96 -22.59
C ASP A 295 11.79 -3.14 -23.34
N ASP A 296 10.62 -3.60 -22.89
CA ASP A 296 9.90 -4.69 -23.52
C ASP A 296 9.22 -4.27 -24.83
N GLN A 297 9.95 -4.40 -25.95
CA GLN A 297 9.48 -4.00 -27.28
C GLN A 297 8.17 -4.69 -27.68
N GLY A 298 7.99 -5.96 -27.31
CA GLY A 298 6.76 -6.69 -27.62
C GLY A 298 5.53 -6.08 -26.94
N PHE A 299 5.68 -5.65 -25.68
CA PHE A 299 4.60 -4.98 -24.97
C PHE A 299 4.45 -3.49 -25.32
N ARG A 300 5.50 -2.83 -25.80
CA ARG A 300 5.38 -1.48 -26.40
C ARG A 300 4.49 -1.52 -27.64
N GLN A 301 4.72 -2.50 -28.52
CA GLN A 301 3.86 -2.71 -29.69
C GLN A 301 2.42 -3.07 -29.26
N ALA A 302 2.27 -3.97 -28.30
CA ALA A 302 0.95 -4.34 -27.80
C ALA A 302 0.17 -3.15 -27.20
N LEU A 303 0.86 -2.24 -26.49
CA LEU A 303 0.26 -1.01 -25.97
C LEU A 303 -0.23 -0.12 -27.12
N HIS A 304 0.60 0.06 -28.14
CA HIS A 304 0.24 0.82 -29.34
C HIS A 304 -1.00 0.23 -30.02
N ASP A 305 -1.04 -1.07 -30.23
CA ASP A 305 -2.18 -1.76 -30.86
C ASP A 305 -3.48 -1.52 -30.07
N VAL A 306 -3.44 -1.66 -28.74
CA VAL A 306 -4.61 -1.41 -27.88
C VAL A 306 -5.05 0.05 -27.92
N GLN A 307 -4.11 1.00 -27.95
CA GLN A 307 -4.43 2.42 -28.08
C GLN A 307 -5.11 2.74 -29.42
N GLN A 308 -4.70 2.10 -30.52
CA GLN A 308 -5.36 2.26 -31.81
C GLN A 308 -6.79 1.71 -31.78
N MET A 309 -7.01 0.53 -31.19
CA MET A 309 -8.36 -0.02 -31.03
C MET A 309 -9.27 0.91 -30.20
N ILE A 310 -8.74 1.51 -29.14
CA ILE A 310 -9.48 2.49 -28.32
C ILE A 310 -9.90 3.69 -29.17
N ARG A 311 -9.00 4.24 -29.97
CA ARG A 311 -9.29 5.38 -30.86
C ARG A 311 -10.36 5.04 -31.90
N GLN A 312 -10.28 3.86 -32.50
CA GLN A 312 -11.26 3.38 -33.48
C GLN A 312 -12.67 3.25 -32.89
N ILE A 313 -12.80 2.84 -31.63
CA ILE A 313 -14.10 2.73 -30.94
C ILE A 313 -14.60 4.10 -30.45
N ALA A 314 -13.69 5.02 -30.09
CA ALA A 314 -14.04 6.33 -29.54
C ALA A 314 -14.42 7.37 -30.60
N LEU A 315 -14.02 7.19 -31.86
CA LEU A 315 -14.49 8.02 -32.96
C LEU A 315 -15.87 7.50 -33.41
N PRO A 316 -16.97 8.25 -33.21
CA PRO A 316 -18.24 7.87 -33.81
C PRO A 316 -18.05 7.91 -35.33
N GLU A 317 -18.64 6.95 -36.05
CA GLU A 317 -18.73 7.01 -37.51
C GLU A 317 -19.35 8.37 -37.88
N THR A 318 -18.56 9.32 -38.38
CA THR A 318 -19.08 10.43 -39.17
C THR A 318 -19.65 9.81 -40.44
N ARG A 319 -20.94 9.50 -40.38
CA ARG A 319 -21.81 9.35 -41.55
C ARG A 319 -22.56 10.66 -41.75
#